data_AF-A0A661XZV4-F1
#
_entry.id   AF-A0A661XZV4-F1
#
_cell.length_a   1.000
_cell.length_b   1.000
_cell.length_c   1.000
_cell.angle_alpha   90.00
_cell.angle_beta   90.00
_cell.angle_gamma   90.00
#
_symmetry.space_group_name_H-M   'P 1'
#
loop_
_entity.id
_entity.type
_entity.pdbx_description
1 polymer ?
#
loop_
_entity_poly.entity_id
_entity_poly.type
_entity_poly.pdbx_seq_one_letter_code
_entity_poly.pdbx_strand_id
1 'polypeptide(L)'
;MTEVIEFIQQPWPWWVSGPLIAYVMFSLLYFGKGFGISTNFKTACCMLGSCTVSDFFCFDWKEQIWNLTFIAGVIIGGFISAQYLTPDPSVAISPETIADLSAIGIENPGSSFLPEEIFGTENIWSLRSLVFLLGGGFLVGFGTRYANGCTSGHAISGLSNLQWWSLVAVIGFFIGGLTMTHFILPYLISL
;
A
#
# COMPACT_ATOMS: atom_id res chain seq x y z
N MET A 1 1.17 -23.66 21.90
CA MET A 1 1.00 -23.25 20.48
C MET A 1 -0.25 -22.39 20.32
N THR A 2 -1.40 -22.78 20.86
CA THR A 2 -2.65 -22.01 20.80
C THR A 2 -2.52 -20.60 21.42
N GLU A 3 -1.92 -20.48 22.61
CA GLU A 3 -1.70 -19.18 23.26
C GLU A 3 -0.78 -18.23 22.47
N VAL A 4 0.21 -18.77 21.75
CA VAL A 4 1.12 -17.95 20.93
C VAL A 4 0.39 -17.40 19.71
N ILE A 5 -0.45 -18.22 19.07
CA ILE A 5 -1.27 -17.78 17.93
C ILE A 5 -2.27 -16.72 18.40
N GLU A 6 -2.95 -16.95 19.52
CA GLU A 6 -3.91 -16.01 20.09
C GLU A 6 -3.26 -14.67 20.46
N PHE A 7 -2.01 -14.67 20.94
CA PHE A 7 -1.24 -13.44 21.18
C PHE A 7 -0.87 -12.69 19.89
N ILE A 8 -0.53 -13.41 18.82
CA ILE A 8 -0.15 -12.80 17.54
C ILE A 8 -1.37 -12.21 16.81
N GLN A 9 -2.55 -12.80 17.00
CA GLN A 9 -3.80 -12.37 16.36
C GLN A 9 -4.40 -11.09 16.98
N GLN A 10 -3.88 -10.62 18.12
CA GLN A 10 -4.38 -9.42 18.79
C GLN A 10 -3.99 -8.15 18.03
N PRO A 11 -4.78 -7.08 18.07
CA PRO A 11 -4.36 -5.79 17.55
C PRO A 11 -3.18 -5.27 18.38
N TRP A 12 -2.02 -5.11 17.73
CA TRP A 12 -0.82 -4.60 18.41
C TRP A 12 -0.85 -3.08 18.45
N PRO A 13 -0.62 -2.47 19.63
CA PRO A 13 -0.61 -1.02 19.75
C PRO A 13 0.57 -0.41 18.99
N TRP A 14 0.41 0.85 18.59
CA TRP A 14 1.37 1.56 17.75
C TRP A 14 2.79 1.63 18.34
N TRP A 15 2.91 1.65 19.68
CA TRP A 15 4.20 1.65 20.37
C TRP A 15 4.92 0.29 20.35
N VAL A 16 4.27 -0.78 19.92
CA VAL A 16 4.90 -2.08 19.65
C VAL A 16 5.24 -2.20 18.17
N SER A 17 4.27 -1.91 17.28
CA SER A 17 4.48 -2.03 15.84
C SER A 17 5.51 -1.02 15.31
N GLY A 18 5.55 0.20 15.85
CA GLY A 18 6.53 1.23 15.47
C GLY A 18 7.99 0.79 15.66
N PRO A 19 8.42 0.41 16.88
CA PRO A 19 9.76 -0.11 17.12
C PRO A 19 10.12 -1.35 16.30
N LEU A 20 9.17 -2.25 16.05
CA LEU A 20 9.40 -3.43 15.21
C LEU A 20 9.66 -3.05 13.75
N ILE A 21 8.86 -2.13 13.19
CA ILE A 21 9.11 -1.59 11.84
C ILE A 21 10.48 -0.90 11.79
N ALA A 22 10.83 -0.10 12.81
CA ALA A 22 12.12 0.55 12.91
C ALA A 22 13.29 -0.46 12.98
N TYR A 23 13.12 -1.56 13.72
CA TYR A 23 14.10 -2.63 13.80
C TYR A 23 14.32 -3.33 12.44
N VAL A 24 13.22 -3.62 11.72
CA VAL A 24 13.29 -4.16 10.34
C VAL A 24 14.02 -3.16 9.43
N MET A 25 13.68 -1.87 9.50
CA MET A 25 14.33 -0.82 8.70
C MET A 25 15.83 -0.74 8.98
N PHE A 26 16.20 -0.67 10.25
CA PHE A 26 17.59 -0.63 10.66
C PHE A 26 18.36 -1.86 10.17
N SER A 27 17.79 -3.05 10.30
CA SER A 27 18.40 -4.30 9.83
C SER A 27 18.64 -4.27 8.32
N LEU A 28 17.66 -3.80 7.54
CA LEU A 28 17.82 -3.68 6.08
C LEU A 28 18.93 -2.69 5.72
N LEU A 29 18.92 -1.50 6.32
CA LEU A 29 19.96 -0.49 6.09
C LEU A 29 21.35 -0.98 6.50
N TYR A 30 21.46 -1.68 7.64
CA TYR A 30 22.70 -2.26 8.13
C TYR A 30 23.33 -3.25 7.13
N PHE A 31 22.51 -4.06 6.45
CA PHE A 31 22.96 -4.97 5.40
C PHE A 31 23.05 -4.32 4.00
N GLY A 32 22.96 -2.99 3.91
CA GLY A 32 23.02 -2.24 2.65
C GLY A 32 21.84 -2.53 1.72
N LYS A 33 20.69 -2.93 2.28
CA LYS A 33 19.48 -3.29 1.56
C LYS A 33 18.47 -2.14 1.60
N GLY A 34 17.82 -1.90 0.46
CA GLY A 34 16.77 -0.89 0.33
C GLY A 34 15.42 -1.39 0.84
N PHE A 35 14.60 -0.46 1.32
CA PHE A 35 13.19 -0.66 1.59
C PHE A 35 12.36 0.13 0.58
N GLY A 36 11.89 -0.54 -0.47
CA GLY A 36 11.16 0.13 -1.55
C GLY A 36 10.35 -0.85 -2.38
N ILE A 37 9.10 -0.48 -2.66
CA ILE A 37 8.17 -1.30 -3.44
C ILE A 37 8.15 -0.84 -4.90
N SER A 38 8.17 0.48 -5.14
CA SER A 38 8.00 1.08 -6.47
C SER A 38 9.02 0.61 -7.52
N THR A 39 10.27 0.37 -7.09
CA THR A 39 11.33 -0.14 -7.97
C THR A 39 10.98 -1.52 -8.54
N ASN A 40 10.22 -2.34 -7.82
CA ASN A 40 9.81 -3.67 -8.31
C ASN A 40 8.90 -3.59 -9.54
N PHE A 41 8.03 -2.58 -9.64
CA PHE A 41 7.22 -2.38 -10.84
C PHE A 41 8.10 -2.02 -12.05
N LYS A 42 9.12 -1.18 -11.84
CA LYS A 42 10.12 -0.86 -12.89
C LYS A 42 10.89 -2.13 -13.32
N THR A 43 11.33 -2.94 -12.36
CA THR A 43 12.01 -4.22 -12.61
C THR A 43 11.13 -5.20 -13.36
N ALA A 44 9.84 -5.30 -13.01
CA ALA A 44 8.88 -6.12 -13.75
C ALA A 44 8.74 -5.67 -15.21
N CYS A 45 8.60 -4.36 -15.47
CA CYS A 45 8.56 -3.84 -16.83
C CYS A 45 9.85 -4.14 -17.62
N CYS A 46 11.02 -4.04 -16.98
CA CYS A 46 12.30 -4.42 -17.59
C CYS A 46 12.34 -5.91 -17.97
N MET A 47 11.95 -6.81 -17.06
CA MET A 47 11.90 -8.26 -17.31
C MET A 47 10.92 -8.63 -18.43
N LEU A 48 9.84 -7.87 -18.59
CA LEU A 48 8.86 -8.04 -19.67
C LEU A 48 9.33 -7.46 -21.02
N GLY A 49 10.55 -6.92 -21.11
CA GLY A 49 11.12 -6.43 -22.36
C GLY A 49 10.75 -4.99 -22.71
N SER A 50 10.32 -4.17 -21.74
CA SER A 50 9.94 -2.76 -21.97
C SER A 50 11.11 -1.84 -22.33
N CYS A 51 12.33 -2.38 -22.47
CA CYS A 51 13.50 -1.65 -23.00
C CYS A 51 13.27 -1.12 -24.42
N THR A 52 12.36 -1.72 -25.18
CA THR A 52 11.97 -1.24 -26.52
C THR A 52 11.08 0.00 -26.48
N VAL A 53 10.40 0.24 -25.35
CA VAL A 53 9.48 1.37 -25.17
C VAL A 53 10.21 2.60 -24.64
N SER A 54 11.17 2.42 -23.73
CA SER A 54 11.94 3.52 -23.16
C SER A 54 13.25 3.04 -22.54
N ASP A 55 14.32 3.81 -22.72
CA ASP A 55 15.61 3.62 -22.05
C ASP A 55 15.50 3.61 -20.52
N PHE A 56 14.45 4.22 -19.96
CA PHE A 56 14.20 4.18 -18.53
C PHE A 56 14.11 2.74 -17.97
N PHE A 57 13.53 1.81 -18.74
CA PHE A 57 13.41 0.41 -18.36
C PHE A 57 14.63 -0.43 -18.74
N CYS A 58 15.61 0.16 -19.44
CA CYS A 58 16.83 -0.51 -19.86
C CYS A 58 17.89 -0.42 -18.75
N PHE A 59 17.91 -1.42 -17.86
CA PHE A 59 18.92 -1.56 -16.82
C PHE A 59 19.12 -3.05 -16.48
N ASP A 60 20.20 -3.39 -15.76
CA ASP A 60 20.38 -4.77 -15.29
C ASP A 60 19.44 -5.04 -14.10
N TRP A 61 18.32 -5.70 -14.38
CA TRP A 61 17.33 -6.06 -13.37
C TRP A 61 17.90 -6.96 -12.26
N LYS A 62 19.01 -7.66 -12.50
CA LYS A 62 19.66 -8.53 -11.51
C LYS A 62 20.20 -7.74 -10.32
N GLU A 63 20.54 -6.46 -10.51
CA GLU A 63 20.91 -5.56 -9.42
C GLU A 63 19.75 -5.38 -8.40
N GLN A 64 18.51 -5.65 -8.82
CA GLN A 64 17.31 -5.50 -8.01
C GLN A 64 16.80 -6.82 -7.42
N ILE A 65 17.58 -7.92 -7.44
CA ILE A 65 17.19 -9.22 -6.88
C ILE A 65 16.70 -9.10 -5.45
N TRP A 66 17.36 -8.27 -4.63
CA TRP A 66 16.92 -8.06 -3.25
C TRP A 66 15.48 -7.53 -3.17
N ASN A 67 15.13 -6.54 -4.00
CA ASN A 67 13.80 -5.94 -4.00
C ASN A 67 12.74 -6.95 -4.45
N LEU A 68 13.09 -7.85 -5.38
CA LEU A 68 12.24 -8.96 -5.83
C LEU A 68 12.01 -9.99 -4.71
N THR A 69 13.07 -10.36 -3.98
CA THR A 69 12.94 -11.23 -2.80
C THR A 69 12.07 -10.58 -1.72
N PHE A 70 12.25 -9.27 -1.49
CA PHE A 70 11.47 -8.52 -0.53
C PHE A 70 9.98 -8.52 -0.88
N ILE A 71 9.60 -8.21 -2.14
CA ILE A 71 8.18 -8.20 -2.53
C ILE A 71 7.56 -9.60 -2.51
N ALA A 72 8.32 -10.65 -2.86
CA ALA A 72 7.86 -12.03 -2.72
C ALA A 72 7.58 -12.37 -1.25
N GLY A 73 8.46 -11.98 -0.33
CA GLY A 73 8.25 -12.12 1.11
C GLY A 73 7.02 -11.38 1.61
N VAL A 74 6.78 -10.16 1.13
CA VAL A 74 5.57 -9.37 1.45
C VAL A 74 4.30 -10.07 0.98
N ILE A 75 4.29 -10.62 -0.24
CA ILE A 75 3.14 -11.37 -0.77
C ILE A 75 2.87 -12.62 0.06
N ILE A 76 3.90 -13.41 0.36
CA ILE A 76 3.79 -14.63 1.18
C ILE A 76 3.30 -14.27 2.59
N GLY A 77 3.88 -13.24 3.20
CA GLY A 77 3.48 -12.77 4.54
C GLY A 77 2.03 -12.28 4.57
N GLY A 78 1.61 -11.53 3.55
CA GLY A 78 0.22 -11.09 3.39
C GLY A 78 -0.74 -12.26 3.23
N PHE A 79 -0.40 -13.26 2.41
CA PHE A 79 -1.20 -14.47 2.25
C PHE A 79 -1.33 -15.26 3.56
N ILE A 80 -0.21 -15.49 4.27
CA ILE A 80 -0.22 -16.18 5.57
C ILE A 80 -1.07 -15.40 6.57
N SER A 81 -0.91 -14.07 6.61
CA SER A 81 -1.70 -13.22 7.51
C SER A 81 -3.19 -13.34 7.23
N ALA A 82 -3.59 -13.16 5.97
CA ALA A 82 -4.99 -13.19 5.56
C ALA A 82 -5.67 -14.54 5.80
N GLN A 83 -4.95 -15.66 5.64
CA GLN A 83 -5.53 -17.00 5.77
C GLN A 83 -5.48 -17.56 7.19
N TYR A 84 -4.48 -17.17 8.00
CA TYR A 84 -4.22 -17.83 9.29
C TYR A 84 -4.16 -16.90 10.51
N LEU A 85 -3.88 -15.60 10.32
CA LEU A 85 -3.68 -14.64 11.41
C LEU A 85 -4.79 -13.59 11.53
N THR A 86 -5.78 -13.61 10.64
CA THR A 86 -6.93 -12.70 10.67
C THR A 86 -8.20 -13.50 10.93
N PRO A 87 -8.54 -13.76 12.22
CA PRO A 87 -9.73 -14.54 12.58
C PRO A 87 -11.05 -13.78 12.33
N ASP A 88 -11.00 -12.44 12.40
CA ASP A 88 -12.11 -11.56 12.12
C ASP A 88 -11.65 -10.48 11.12
N PRO A 89 -12.27 -10.39 9.92
CA PRO A 89 -11.95 -9.37 8.93
C PRO A 89 -12.56 -8.00 9.26
N SER A 90 -13.40 -7.91 10.29
CA SER A 90 -14.02 -6.65 10.70
C SER A 90 -12.98 -5.66 11.24
N VAL A 91 -13.19 -4.39 10.93
CA VAL A 91 -12.32 -3.30 11.35
C VAL A 91 -13.09 -2.40 12.30
N ALA A 92 -12.56 -2.24 13.51
CA ALA A 92 -13.10 -1.33 14.49
C ALA A 92 -12.92 0.14 14.02
N ILE A 93 -13.95 0.69 13.38
CA ILE A 93 -14.03 2.08 12.95
C ILE A 93 -15.02 2.87 13.82
N SER A 94 -14.86 4.20 13.86
CA SER A 94 -15.69 5.03 14.74
C SER A 94 -17.15 5.09 14.24
N PRO A 95 -18.14 5.30 15.12
CA PRO A 95 -19.54 5.43 14.73
C PRO A 95 -19.77 6.55 13.71
N GLU A 96 -19.02 7.65 13.82
CA GLU A 96 -19.07 8.78 12.88
C GLU A 96 -18.56 8.35 11.50
N THR A 97 -17.47 7.57 11.46
CA THR A 97 -16.92 7.05 10.21
C THR A 97 -17.91 6.09 9.54
N ILE A 98 -18.60 5.26 10.30
CA ILE A 98 -19.65 4.37 9.78
C ILE A 98 -20.77 5.21 9.14
N ALA A 99 -21.24 6.25 9.85
CA ALA A 99 -22.29 7.13 9.35
C ALA A 99 -21.86 7.85 8.05
N ASP A 100 -20.64 8.38 8.00
CA ASP A 100 -20.11 9.08 6.82
C ASP A 100 -19.95 8.14 5.61
N LEU A 101 -19.41 6.93 5.82
CA LEU A 101 -19.22 5.94 4.74
C LEU A 101 -20.56 5.40 4.23
N SER A 102 -21.52 5.15 5.12
CA SER A 102 -22.87 4.75 4.71
C SER A 102 -23.60 5.88 3.97
N ALA A 103 -23.39 7.14 4.35
CA ALA A 103 -24.00 8.30 3.68
C ALA A 103 -23.53 8.46 2.23
N ILE A 104 -22.29 8.06 1.92
CA ILE A 104 -21.75 8.10 0.55
C ILE A 104 -22.02 6.82 -0.26
N GLY A 105 -22.68 5.81 0.32
CA GLY A 105 -23.14 4.62 -0.40
C GLY A 105 -22.26 3.37 -0.25
N ILE A 106 -21.44 3.27 0.81
CA ILE A 106 -20.73 2.02 1.15
C ILE A 106 -21.63 1.18 2.07
N GLU A 107 -21.88 -0.07 1.70
CA GLU A 107 -22.68 -0.99 2.52
C GLU A 107 -21.83 -1.59 3.64
N ASN A 108 -22.44 -1.75 4.82
CA ASN A 108 -21.82 -2.33 6.02
C ASN A 108 -20.37 -1.88 6.30
N PRO A 109 -20.07 -0.56 6.42
CA PRO A 109 -18.71 -0.10 6.66
C PRO A 109 -18.08 -0.77 7.89
N GLY A 110 -16.89 -1.32 7.71
CA GLY A 110 -16.14 -1.98 8.79
C GLY A 110 -16.45 -3.47 8.99
N SER A 111 -17.38 -4.08 8.24
CA SER A 111 -17.57 -5.54 8.27
C SER A 111 -16.40 -6.32 7.66
N SER A 112 -15.65 -5.67 6.77
CA SER A 112 -14.47 -6.20 6.10
C SER A 112 -13.38 -5.13 5.99
N PHE A 113 -12.14 -5.55 5.70
CA PHE A 113 -11.02 -4.64 5.47
C PHE A 113 -11.19 -3.72 4.26
N LEU A 114 -11.91 -4.17 3.24
CA LEU A 114 -12.13 -3.46 1.98
C LEU A 114 -13.58 -3.64 1.53
N PRO A 115 -14.23 -2.59 0.98
CA PRO A 115 -15.60 -2.67 0.49
C PRO A 115 -15.72 -3.69 -0.66
N GLU A 116 -16.58 -4.69 -0.48
CA GLU A 116 -16.79 -5.79 -1.44
C GLU A 116 -17.43 -5.30 -2.75
N GLU A 117 -18.14 -4.18 -2.71
CA GLU A 117 -18.76 -3.54 -3.88
C GLU A 117 -17.71 -2.98 -4.85
N ILE A 118 -16.50 -2.70 -4.35
CA ILE A 118 -15.38 -2.18 -5.17
C ILE A 118 -14.35 -3.27 -5.43
N PHE A 119 -14.01 -4.06 -4.41
CA PHE A 119 -12.89 -5.00 -4.44
C PHE A 119 -13.32 -6.48 -4.51
N GLY A 120 -14.62 -6.77 -4.43
CA GLY A 120 -15.17 -8.12 -4.52
C GLY A 120 -15.02 -8.71 -5.91
N THR A 121 -14.83 -10.04 -5.97
CA THR A 121 -14.48 -10.76 -7.21
C THR A 121 -15.59 -10.70 -8.26
N GLU A 122 -16.83 -10.65 -7.81
CA GLU A 122 -18.04 -10.47 -8.61
C GLU A 122 -18.15 -9.08 -9.23
N ASN A 123 -17.59 -8.05 -8.58
CA ASN A 123 -17.73 -6.64 -8.99
C ASN A 123 -16.53 -6.10 -9.77
N ILE A 124 -15.44 -6.87 -9.95
CA ILE A 124 -14.19 -6.38 -10.57
C ILE A 124 -14.35 -5.77 -11.96
N TRP A 125 -15.39 -6.18 -12.69
CA TRP A 125 -15.71 -5.69 -14.04
C TRP A 125 -16.68 -4.52 -14.05
N SER A 126 -17.18 -4.09 -12.89
CA SER A 126 -18.03 -2.91 -12.77
C SER A 126 -17.25 -1.65 -13.15
N LEU A 127 -17.95 -0.64 -13.67
CA LEU A 127 -17.33 0.64 -14.01
C LEU A 127 -16.64 1.26 -12.79
N ARG A 128 -17.31 1.19 -11.62
CA ARG A 128 -16.77 1.63 -10.34
C ARG A 128 -15.43 0.97 -10.05
N SER A 129 -15.39 -0.37 -9.97
CA SER A 129 -14.16 -1.12 -9.68
C SER A 129 -13.05 -0.85 -10.69
N LEU A 130 -13.37 -0.77 -11.98
CA LEU A 130 -12.38 -0.46 -13.02
C LEU A 130 -11.79 0.94 -12.85
N VAL A 131 -12.60 1.94 -12.53
CA VAL A 131 -12.12 3.32 -12.27
C VAL A 131 -11.21 3.35 -11.04
N PHE A 132 -11.59 2.68 -9.95
CA PHE A 132 -10.77 2.60 -8.74
C PHE A 132 -9.45 1.85 -8.97
N LEU A 133 -9.50 0.66 -9.58
CA LEU A 133 -8.35 -0.21 -9.74
C LEU A 133 -7.41 0.27 -10.85
N LEU A 134 -7.92 0.50 -12.06
CA LEU A 134 -7.09 0.92 -13.21
C LEU A 134 -6.76 2.40 -13.14
N GLY A 135 -7.76 3.25 -12.85
CA GLY A 135 -7.54 4.69 -12.71
C GLY A 135 -6.67 5.03 -11.50
N GLY A 136 -7.00 4.47 -10.34
CA GLY A 136 -6.18 4.62 -9.13
C GLY A 136 -4.77 4.04 -9.31
N GLY A 137 -4.65 2.83 -9.86
CA GLY A 137 -3.35 2.21 -10.13
C GLY A 137 -2.47 3.04 -11.08
N PHE A 138 -3.06 3.58 -12.14
CA PHE A 138 -2.36 4.48 -13.07
C PHE A 138 -1.88 5.76 -12.37
N LEU A 139 -2.75 6.43 -11.61
CA LEU A 139 -2.40 7.65 -10.87
C LEU A 139 -1.32 7.40 -9.82
N VAL A 140 -1.39 6.29 -9.09
CA VAL A 140 -0.35 5.89 -8.13
C VAL A 140 0.97 5.63 -8.83
N GLY A 141 0.98 4.90 -9.96
CA GLY A 141 2.18 4.65 -10.74
C GLY A 141 2.82 5.93 -11.29
N PHE A 142 2.00 6.78 -11.91
CA PHE A 142 2.42 8.08 -12.42
C PHE A 142 2.96 8.98 -11.31
N GLY A 143 2.21 9.15 -10.22
CA GLY A 143 2.57 10.00 -9.09
C GLY A 143 3.85 9.54 -8.39
N THR A 144 4.00 8.23 -8.19
CA THR A 144 5.22 7.62 -7.63
C THR A 144 6.44 7.95 -8.49
N ARG A 145 6.30 7.91 -9.82
CA ARG A 145 7.40 8.26 -10.72
C ARG A 145 7.69 9.76 -10.68
N TYR A 146 6.66 10.59 -10.70
CA TYR A 146 6.77 12.05 -10.65
C TYR A 146 7.45 12.52 -9.36
N ALA A 147 7.10 11.92 -8.22
CA ALA A 147 7.75 12.18 -6.93
C ALA A 147 9.13 11.53 -6.79
N ASN A 148 9.54 10.67 -7.74
CA ASN A 148 10.74 9.83 -7.67
C ASN A 148 10.79 8.91 -6.44
N GLY A 149 9.63 8.43 -5.99
CA GLY A 149 9.49 7.57 -4.83
C GLY A 149 8.03 7.39 -4.39
N CYS A 150 7.78 6.38 -3.58
CA CYS A 150 6.47 6.10 -2.97
C CYS A 150 6.51 6.38 -1.46
N THR A 151 5.41 6.08 -0.75
CA THR A 151 5.29 6.28 0.70
C THR A 151 6.41 5.60 1.49
N SER A 152 6.81 4.37 1.15
CA SER A 152 7.92 3.71 1.86
C SER A 152 9.27 4.42 1.64
N GLY A 153 9.52 4.94 0.43
CA GLY A 153 10.73 5.70 0.13
C GLY A 153 10.77 7.07 0.83
N HIS A 154 9.70 7.85 0.73
CA HIS A 154 9.69 9.21 1.28
C HIS A 154 9.29 9.27 2.75
N ALA A 155 8.20 8.61 3.16
CA ALA A 155 7.68 8.72 4.53
C ALA A 155 8.48 7.88 5.53
N ILE A 156 8.90 6.66 5.15
CA ILE A 156 9.64 5.79 6.07
C ILE A 156 11.14 6.10 5.98
N SER A 157 11.79 5.86 4.84
CA SER A 157 13.24 6.07 4.72
C SER A 157 13.65 7.54 4.62
N GLY A 158 12.92 8.35 3.84
CA GLY A 158 13.27 9.74 3.56
C GLY A 158 13.15 10.67 4.76
N LEU A 159 12.02 10.63 5.47
CA LEU A 159 11.82 11.41 6.71
C LEU A 159 12.75 10.97 7.83
N SER A 160 13.03 9.66 7.95
CA SER A 160 14.00 9.16 8.93
C SER A 160 15.42 9.69 8.68
N ASN A 161 15.76 9.97 7.41
CA ASN A 161 17.01 10.61 7.00
C ASN A 161 16.92 12.15 6.92
N LEU A 162 15.86 12.75 7.48
CA LEU A 162 15.62 14.20 7.53
C LEU A 162 15.68 14.88 6.15
N GLN A 163 15.27 14.18 5.09
CA GLN A 163 15.31 14.70 3.74
C GLN A 163 14.18 15.72 3.51
N TRP A 164 14.54 16.99 3.31
CA TRP A 164 13.59 18.08 3.04
C TRP A 164 12.63 17.74 1.88
N TRP A 165 13.15 17.24 0.77
CA TRP A 165 12.35 16.89 -0.40
C TRP A 165 11.34 15.76 -0.12
N SER A 166 11.69 14.84 0.79
CA SER A 166 10.75 13.79 1.22
C SER A 166 9.64 14.35 2.09
N LEU A 167 9.92 15.36 2.94
CA LEU A 167 8.88 16.05 3.70
C LEU A 167 7.88 16.74 2.76
N VAL A 168 8.37 17.46 1.76
CA VAL A 168 7.50 18.11 0.76
C VAL A 168 6.64 17.08 0.03
N ALA A 169 7.23 15.96 -0.40
CA ALA A 169 6.49 14.87 -1.06
C ALA A 169 5.39 14.29 -0.16
N VAL A 170 5.71 14.02 1.11
CA VAL A 170 4.75 13.46 2.09
C VAL A 170 3.60 14.43 2.36
N ILE A 171 3.88 15.73 2.52
CA ILE A 171 2.81 16.75 2.66
C ILE A 171 1.88 16.70 1.43
N GLY A 172 2.46 16.61 0.23
CA GLY A 172 1.69 16.45 -1.01
C GLY A 172 0.84 15.18 -1.02
N PHE A 173 1.36 14.04 -0.54
CA PHE A 173 0.60 12.79 -0.43
C PHE A 173 -0.59 12.93 0.51
N PHE A 174 -0.41 13.58 1.67
CA PHE A 174 -1.50 13.83 2.62
C PHE A 174 -2.56 14.77 2.03
N ILE A 175 -2.15 15.86 1.37
CA ILE A 175 -3.09 16.77 0.70
C ILE A 175 -3.88 16.01 -0.37
N GLY A 176 -3.20 15.20 -1.19
CA GLY A 176 -3.85 14.37 -2.21
C GLY A 176 -4.84 13.36 -1.62
N GLY A 177 -4.44 12.67 -0.55
CA GLY A 177 -5.31 11.72 0.17
C GLY A 177 -6.55 12.39 0.76
N LEU A 178 -6.39 13.51 1.46
CA LEU A 178 -7.52 14.27 2.00
C LEU A 178 -8.43 14.82 0.89
N THR A 179 -7.84 15.30 -0.20
CA THR A 179 -8.60 15.77 -1.36
C THR A 179 -9.41 14.64 -1.98
N MET A 180 -8.80 13.47 -2.14
CA MET A 180 -9.45 12.27 -2.64
C MET A 180 -10.62 11.87 -1.73
N THR A 181 -10.39 11.74 -0.42
CA THR A 181 -11.41 11.31 0.55
C THR A 181 -12.60 12.25 0.63
N HIS A 182 -12.38 13.57 0.69
CA HIS A 182 -13.47 14.52 0.94
C HIS A 182 -14.14 15.06 -0.32
N PHE A 183 -13.42 15.16 -1.44
CA PHE A 183 -13.93 15.83 -2.64
C PHE A 183 -14.13 14.92 -3.84
N ILE A 184 -13.49 13.75 -3.90
CA ILE A 184 -13.53 12.89 -5.11
C ILE A 184 -14.26 11.59 -4.80
N LEU A 185 -13.99 10.98 -3.64
CA LEU A 185 -14.54 9.69 -3.24
C LEU A 185 -16.08 9.63 -3.30
N PRO A 186 -16.86 10.62 -2.80
CA PRO A 186 -18.33 10.55 -2.87
C PRO A 186 -18.85 10.42 -4.31
N TYR A 187 -18.20 11.08 -5.27
CA TYR A 187 -18.58 11.00 -6.67
C TYR A 187 -18.19 9.65 -7.28
N LEU A 188 -17.01 9.10 -6.93
CA LEU A 188 -16.60 7.80 -7.43
C LEU A 188 -17.44 6.64 -6.89
N ILE A 189 -17.89 6.72 -5.65
CA ILE A 189 -18.80 5.70 -5.08
C ILE A 189 -20.18 5.76 -5.75
N SER A 190 -20.60 6.93 -6.25
CA SER A 190 -21.89 7.08 -6.94
C SER A 190 -21.93 6.55 -8.38
N LEU A 191 -20.79 6.15 -8.95
CA LEU A 191 -20.69 5.48 -10.27
C LEU A 191 -21.34 4.09 -10.23
#